data_AF-A0A554KD98-F1
#
_entry.id   AF-A0A554KD98-F1
#
_cell.length_a   1.000
_cell.length_b   1.000
_cell.length_c   1.000
_cell.angle_alpha   90.00
_cell.angle_beta   90.00
_cell.angle_gamma   90.00
#
_symmetry.space_group_name_H-M   'P 1'
#
loop_
_entity.id
_entity.type
_entity.pdbx_description
1 polymer ?
#
loop_
_entity_poly.entity_id
_entity_poly.type
_entity_poly.pdbx_seq_one_letter_code
_entity_poly.pdbx_strand_id
1 'polypeptide(L)'
;MNDMLSPLTPFITHARGKGMDHATIRLLLLSAGWKEKDIAEALAAEGLSMPVPVPPDRGGAREAFFHLLTFASLYVTLVSLTILFFTYINRLFPDLAFEGRTLVPDDFSGIRWSLAATIVTFPLFLFLSRLLLREMRDHPERAWSAIRRWLTYLTLFITALALIGDGVTLLFYLLEGELTARFLLKVGVVFLLAGLTFIYYFLALRAPAEGRATTDVPHRLFGGLMLVVVLAALIWGFVLAGSPGAERVRKFDERRVEDLRMLRDEIVRIAHDGRWPDERTVRLTRQLPATLEDVQEQAQYQRPSIVDPETGEPYTYRIVDRTRFELCAVFATPRDWDVDIVWNHPVGEHCFMTDALKPDTTVKPMPARPL
;
A
#
# COMPACT_ATOMS: atom_id res chain seq x y z
N MET A 1 -45.75 1.45 7.35
CA MET A 1 -45.40 0.08 7.79
C MET A 1 -45.53 0.09 9.31
N ASN A 2 -46.60 -0.36 9.95
CA ASN A 2 -47.75 -1.15 9.54
C ASN A 2 -48.90 -0.72 10.45
N ASP A 3 -50.04 -0.31 9.88
CA ASP A 3 -51.25 0.10 10.60
C ASP A 3 -52.01 -1.14 11.15
N MET A 4 -51.24 -2.15 11.62
CA MET A 4 -51.77 -3.23 12.44
C MET A 4 -51.85 -2.70 13.86
N LEU A 5 -53.02 -2.16 14.21
CA LEU A 5 -53.49 -1.84 15.55
C LEU A 5 -52.60 -2.46 16.64
N SER A 6 -51.63 -1.67 17.14
CA SER A 6 -50.87 -2.07 18.31
C SER A 6 -51.89 -2.43 19.39
N PRO A 7 -51.86 -3.64 19.98
CA PRO A 7 -52.85 -4.05 20.98
C PRO A 7 -52.86 -3.12 22.21
N LEU A 8 -51.82 -2.26 22.33
CA LEU A 8 -51.71 -1.21 23.32
C LEU A 8 -52.82 -0.17 23.23
N THR A 9 -53.13 0.36 22.04
CA THR A 9 -54.12 1.44 21.91
C THR A 9 -55.52 1.03 22.37
N PRO A 10 -56.13 -0.08 21.90
CA PRO A 10 -57.46 -0.50 22.38
C PRO A 10 -57.44 -0.91 23.86
N PHE A 11 -56.32 -1.45 24.37
CA PHE A 11 -56.17 -1.76 25.79
C PHE A 11 -56.14 -0.51 26.66
N ILE A 12 -55.34 0.51 26.29
CA ILE A 12 -55.23 1.77 27.04
C ILE A 12 -56.59 2.48 27.03
N THR A 13 -57.27 2.53 25.88
CA THR A 13 -58.60 3.13 25.76
C THR A 13 -59.62 2.41 26.65
N HIS A 14 -59.61 1.08 26.68
CA HIS A 14 -60.47 0.29 27.56
C HIS A 14 -60.15 0.54 29.05
N ALA A 15 -58.88 0.52 29.43
CA ALA A 15 -58.42 0.73 30.80
C ALA A 15 -58.77 2.13 31.32
N ARG A 16 -58.65 3.16 30.48
CA ARG A 16 -59.13 4.52 30.79
C ARG A 16 -60.64 4.60 30.92
N GLY A 17 -61.39 3.90 30.06
CA GLY A 17 -62.84 3.76 30.19
C GLY A 17 -63.29 3.10 31.51
N LYS A 18 -62.40 2.34 32.15
CA LYS A 18 -62.58 1.76 33.50
C LYS A 18 -62.08 2.65 34.64
N GLY A 19 -61.59 3.86 34.35
CA GLY A 19 -61.12 4.82 35.35
C GLY A 19 -59.72 4.54 35.90
N MET A 20 -58.91 3.70 35.24
CA MET A 20 -57.53 3.46 35.66
C MET A 20 -56.65 4.69 35.37
N ASP A 21 -55.76 5.00 36.31
CA ASP A 21 -54.82 6.11 36.18
C ASP A 21 -53.62 5.75 35.30
N HIS A 22 -52.89 6.78 34.85
CA HIS A 22 -51.74 6.64 33.96
C HIS A 22 -50.66 5.71 34.54
N ALA A 23 -50.43 5.79 35.85
CA ALA A 23 -49.41 5.00 36.54
C ALA A 23 -49.77 3.51 36.55
N THR A 24 -51.05 3.17 36.78
CA THR A 24 -51.53 1.78 36.80
C THR A 24 -51.51 1.17 35.42
N ILE A 25 -51.92 1.89 34.37
CA ILE A 25 -51.87 1.40 32.98
C ILE A 25 -50.42 1.13 32.57
N ARG A 26 -49.49 2.05 32.87
CA ARG A 26 -48.06 1.86 32.61
C ARG A 26 -47.50 0.66 33.38
N LEU A 27 -47.88 0.49 34.65
CA LEU A 27 -47.43 -0.64 35.48
C LEU A 27 -47.89 -1.98 34.90
N LEU A 28 -49.16 -2.10 34.50
CA LEU A 28 -49.71 -3.33 33.91
C LEU A 28 -48.97 -3.71 32.61
N LEU A 29 -48.75 -2.73 31.73
CA LEU A 29 -48.05 -2.97 30.46
C LEU A 29 -46.58 -3.33 30.67
N LEU A 30 -45.87 -2.66 31.59
CA LEU A 30 -44.50 -3.02 31.96
C LEU A 30 -44.44 -4.43 32.57
N SER A 31 -45.37 -4.78 33.45
CA SER A 31 -45.43 -6.12 34.06
C SER A 31 -45.72 -7.24 33.05
N ALA A 32 -46.40 -6.90 31.95
CA ALA A 32 -46.65 -7.79 30.82
C ALA A 32 -45.47 -7.85 29.81
N GLY A 33 -44.36 -7.15 30.07
CA GLY A 33 -43.14 -7.21 29.26
C GLY A 33 -43.07 -6.21 28.09
N TRP A 34 -43.99 -5.25 28.02
CA TRP A 34 -43.91 -4.19 27.01
C TRP A 34 -42.76 -3.23 27.29
N LYS A 35 -42.08 -2.76 26.23
CA LYS A 35 -41.00 -1.78 26.36
C LYS A 35 -41.57 -0.41 26.73
N GLU A 36 -40.88 0.30 27.60
CA GLU A 36 -41.29 1.63 28.08
C GLU A 36 -41.51 2.63 26.94
N LYS A 37 -40.70 2.54 25.87
CA LYS A 37 -40.85 3.37 24.67
C LYS A 37 -42.19 3.12 23.96
N ASP A 38 -42.55 1.86 23.74
CA ASP A 38 -43.78 1.48 23.03
C ASP A 38 -45.03 1.90 23.85
N ILE A 39 -44.94 1.78 25.18
CA ILE A 39 -45.97 2.25 26.12
C ILE A 39 -46.11 3.77 26.05
N ALA A 40 -45.00 4.52 26.08
CA ALA A 40 -45.01 5.97 26.00
C ALA A 40 -45.55 6.48 24.66
N GLU A 41 -45.18 5.85 23.55
CA GLU A 41 -45.71 6.16 22.21
C GLU A 41 -47.22 5.90 22.11
N ALA A 42 -47.70 4.77 22.63
CA ALA A 42 -49.13 4.44 22.61
C ALA A 42 -49.96 5.37 23.52
N LEU A 43 -49.44 5.71 24.71
CA LEU A 43 -50.09 6.67 25.62
C LEU A 43 -50.12 8.09 25.05
N ALA A 44 -49.05 8.49 24.34
CA ALA A 44 -48.99 9.76 23.66
C ALA A 44 -49.95 9.84 22.47
N ALA A 45 -50.06 8.76 21.69
CA ALA A 45 -50.98 8.68 20.56
C ALA A 45 -52.46 8.76 20.98
N GLU A 46 -52.83 8.26 22.17
CA GLU A 46 -54.20 8.39 22.69
C GLU A 46 -54.45 9.76 23.36
N GLY A 47 -53.45 10.32 24.03
CA GLY A 47 -53.61 11.54 24.84
C GLY A 47 -53.36 12.86 24.11
N LEU A 48 -52.68 12.84 22.96
CA LEU A 48 -52.28 14.04 22.23
C LEU A 48 -52.89 14.05 20.82
N SER A 49 -53.38 15.23 20.39
CA SER A 49 -53.84 15.45 19.02
C SER A 49 -52.70 15.76 18.04
N MET A 50 -51.46 15.82 18.53
CA MET A 50 -50.26 16.08 17.74
C MET A 50 -49.18 15.03 18.04
N PRO A 51 -48.36 14.66 17.05
CA PRO A 51 -47.27 13.71 17.27
C PRO A 51 -46.24 14.29 18.24
N VAL A 52 -45.72 13.45 19.13
CA VAL A 52 -44.58 13.81 19.97
C VAL A 52 -43.39 14.08 19.04
N PRO A 53 -42.73 15.25 19.12
CA PRO A 53 -41.57 15.52 18.29
C PRO A 53 -40.47 14.52 18.61
N VAL A 54 -40.19 13.64 17.65
CA VAL A 54 -39.04 12.74 17.75
C VAL A 54 -37.80 13.56 17.41
N PRO A 55 -36.73 13.54 18.23
CA PRO A 55 -35.48 14.16 17.82
C PRO A 55 -35.08 13.58 16.46
N PRO A 56 -34.66 14.40 15.47
CA PRO A 56 -34.28 13.91 14.16
C PRO A 56 -33.27 12.78 14.33
N ASP A 57 -33.45 11.70 13.56
CA ASP A 57 -32.60 10.51 13.63
C ASP A 57 -31.14 10.95 13.59
N ARG A 58 -30.47 10.84 14.74
CA ARG A 58 -29.03 11.07 14.86
C ARG A 58 -28.41 9.88 14.15
N GLY A 59 -28.35 9.92 12.81
CA GLY A 59 -27.96 8.83 11.92
C GLY A 59 -26.53 8.34 12.16
N GLY A 60 -26.30 7.76 13.33
CA GLY A 60 -24.98 7.57 13.93
C GLY A 60 -24.17 6.53 13.18
N ALA A 61 -24.81 5.51 12.60
CA ALA A 61 -24.10 4.49 11.84
C ALA A 61 -23.52 5.03 10.53
N ARG A 62 -24.32 5.76 9.74
CA ARG A 62 -23.86 6.40 8.49
C ARG A 62 -22.80 7.46 8.77
N GLU A 63 -23.06 8.32 9.76
CA GLU A 63 -22.12 9.35 10.16
C GLU A 63 -20.80 8.76 10.67
N ALA A 64 -20.86 7.74 11.54
CA ALA A 64 -19.68 7.04 12.02
C ALA A 64 -18.90 6.40 10.87
N PHE A 65 -19.58 5.78 9.91
CA PHE A 65 -18.93 5.18 8.74
C PHE A 65 -18.13 6.23 7.95
N PHE A 66 -18.71 7.38 7.62
CA PHE A 66 -18.00 8.44 6.89
C PHE A 66 -16.81 9.00 7.67
N HIS A 67 -16.95 9.18 8.99
CA HIS A 67 -15.84 9.64 9.82
C HIS A 67 -14.73 8.59 9.92
N LEU A 68 -15.07 7.33 10.20
CA LEU A 68 -14.12 6.22 10.25
C LEU A 68 -13.37 6.09 8.94
N LEU A 69 -14.06 6.18 7.80
CA LEU A 69 -13.44 6.12 6.48
C LEU A 69 -12.51 7.31 6.22
N THR A 70 -12.87 8.50 6.69
CA THR A 70 -12.02 9.70 6.60
C THR A 70 -10.74 9.55 7.43
N PHE A 71 -10.85 9.10 8.67
CA PHE A 71 -9.66 8.88 9.52
C PHE A 71 -8.81 7.70 9.03
N ALA A 72 -9.43 6.63 8.54
CA ALA A 72 -8.71 5.50 7.95
C ALA A 72 -7.91 5.94 6.70
N SER A 73 -8.52 6.69 5.79
CA SER A 73 -7.83 7.21 4.60
C SER A 73 -6.70 8.19 4.97
N LEU A 74 -6.89 9.03 5.99
CA LEU A 74 -5.81 9.85 6.56
C LEU A 74 -4.65 8.99 7.07
N TYR A 75 -4.92 7.97 7.89
CA TYR A 75 -3.87 7.15 8.49
C TYR A 75 -3.09 6.36 7.44
N VAL A 76 -3.78 5.78 6.45
CA VAL A 76 -3.09 5.10 5.35
C VAL A 76 -2.22 6.06 4.56
N THR A 77 -2.69 7.30 4.32
CA THR A 77 -1.88 8.34 3.67
C THR A 77 -0.63 8.67 4.50
N LEU A 78 -0.78 8.94 5.80
CA LEU A 78 0.33 9.29 6.69
C LEU A 78 1.37 8.16 6.78
N VAL A 79 0.92 6.92 6.99
CA VAL A 79 1.82 5.75 7.04
C VAL A 79 2.54 5.56 5.72
N SER A 80 1.82 5.67 4.59
CA SER A 80 2.42 5.52 3.25
C SER A 80 3.48 6.60 3.00
N LEU A 81 3.22 7.85 3.39
CA LEU A 81 4.20 8.93 3.29
C LEU A 81 5.41 8.70 4.20
N THR A 82 5.21 8.28 5.45
CA THR A 82 6.32 7.95 6.36
C THR A 82 7.23 6.89 5.74
N ILE A 83 6.65 5.82 5.19
CA ILE A 83 7.41 4.76 4.50
C ILE A 83 8.19 5.34 3.32
N LEU A 84 7.54 6.14 2.44
CA LEU A 84 8.21 6.76 1.29
C LEU A 84 9.39 7.63 1.72
N PHE A 85 9.18 8.55 2.67
CA PHE A 85 10.24 9.42 3.14
C PHE A 85 11.37 8.65 3.81
N PHE A 86 11.08 7.61 4.58
CA PHE A 86 12.11 6.74 5.16
C PHE A 86 12.93 6.05 4.08
N THR A 87 12.27 5.54 3.04
CA THR A 87 12.95 4.94 1.89
C THR A 87 13.80 5.96 1.12
N TYR A 88 13.32 7.19 0.95
CA TYR A 88 14.10 8.25 0.31
C TYR A 88 15.32 8.63 1.14
N ILE A 89 15.15 8.76 2.47
CA ILE A 89 16.24 9.07 3.40
C ILE A 89 17.30 7.97 3.38
N ASN A 90 16.91 6.69 3.40
CA ASN A 90 17.86 5.58 3.31
C ASN A 90 18.71 5.65 2.05
N ARG A 91 18.10 5.99 0.91
CA ARG A 91 18.80 6.10 -0.38
C ARG A 91 19.71 7.33 -0.48
N LEU A 92 19.30 8.46 0.10
CA LEU A 92 20.09 9.70 0.07
C LEU A 92 21.23 9.70 1.11
N PHE A 93 21.06 8.94 2.19
CA PHE A 93 22.02 8.83 3.30
C PHE A 93 22.28 7.36 3.65
N PRO A 94 22.94 6.60 2.75
CA PRO A 94 23.31 5.22 3.03
C PRO A 94 24.28 5.17 4.21
N ASP A 95 24.11 4.17 5.09
CA ASP A 95 24.93 4.01 6.29
C ASP A 95 25.87 2.82 6.12
N LEU A 96 27.08 3.12 5.68
CA LEU A 96 28.11 2.14 5.35
C LEU A 96 28.52 1.25 6.54
N ALA A 97 28.24 1.65 7.77
CA ALA A 97 28.57 0.87 8.97
C ALA A 97 27.54 -0.24 9.26
N PHE A 98 26.30 -0.09 8.81
CA PHE A 98 25.18 -1.00 9.11
C PHE A 98 24.57 -1.66 7.87
N GLU A 99 24.71 -1.05 6.69
CA GLU A 99 24.33 -1.66 5.41
C GLU A 99 25.48 -2.56 4.95
N GLY A 100 25.58 -3.75 5.54
CA GLY A 100 26.37 -4.82 4.92
C GLY A 100 25.84 -5.00 3.50
N ARG A 101 26.67 -4.73 2.48
CA ARG A 101 26.36 -4.80 1.03
C ARG A 101 25.24 -5.81 0.76
N THR A 102 24.00 -5.36 0.74
CA THR A 102 22.87 -6.25 0.48
C THR A 102 22.95 -6.61 -0.98
N LEU A 103 23.39 -7.84 -1.25
CA LEU A 103 23.56 -8.49 -2.55
C LEU A 103 22.24 -8.69 -3.31
N VAL A 104 21.15 -8.04 -2.90
CA VAL A 104 19.81 -8.20 -3.44
C VAL A 104 19.47 -6.95 -4.25
N PRO A 105 18.95 -7.08 -5.49
CA PRO A 105 18.50 -5.93 -6.28
C PRO A 105 17.55 -5.03 -5.49
N ASP A 106 17.64 -3.72 -5.74
CA ASP A 106 16.80 -2.71 -5.10
C ASP A 106 15.31 -3.07 -5.25
N ASP A 107 14.69 -3.56 -4.17
CA ASP A 107 13.27 -3.88 -4.17
C ASP A 107 12.44 -2.59 -4.06
N PHE A 108 11.97 -2.09 -5.20
CA PHE A 108 11.07 -0.96 -5.29
C PHE A 108 9.61 -1.31 -4.95
N SER A 109 9.29 -2.55 -4.56
CA SER A 109 7.94 -2.98 -4.20
C SER A 109 7.33 -2.10 -3.10
N GLY A 110 8.12 -1.78 -2.07
CA GLY A 110 7.70 -0.90 -0.97
C GLY A 110 7.33 0.50 -1.45
N ILE A 111 8.14 1.11 -2.32
CA ILE A 111 7.83 2.42 -2.92
C ILE A 111 6.54 2.32 -3.73
N ARG A 112 6.41 1.31 -4.59
CA ARG A 112 5.24 1.14 -5.45
C ARG A 112 3.95 0.92 -4.66
N TRP A 113 4.01 0.15 -3.58
CA TRP A 113 2.89 -0.03 -2.66
C TRP A 113 2.47 1.29 -2.01
N SER A 114 3.42 2.04 -1.45
CA SER A 114 3.14 3.32 -0.81
C SER A 114 2.66 4.39 -1.79
N LEU A 115 3.17 4.41 -3.03
CA LEU A 115 2.67 5.24 -4.11
C LEU A 115 1.20 4.90 -4.42
N ALA A 116 0.88 3.62 -4.65
CA ALA A 116 -0.48 3.17 -4.94
C ALA A 116 -1.46 3.51 -3.81
N ALA A 117 -1.08 3.22 -2.56
CA ALA A 117 -1.87 3.54 -1.39
C ALA A 117 -2.14 5.05 -1.27
N THR A 118 -1.13 5.89 -1.50
CA THR A 118 -1.26 7.35 -1.44
C THR A 118 -2.14 7.89 -2.57
N ILE A 119 -1.96 7.41 -3.80
CA ILE A 119 -2.75 7.81 -4.98
C ILE A 119 -4.24 7.53 -4.78
N VAL A 120 -4.60 6.45 -4.08
CA VAL A 120 -6.01 6.11 -3.80
C VAL A 120 -6.54 6.83 -2.57
N THR A 121 -5.81 6.75 -1.45
CA THR A 121 -6.33 7.18 -0.15
C THR A 121 -6.30 8.68 0.06
N PHE A 122 -5.33 9.41 -0.51
CA PHE A 122 -5.26 10.86 -0.33
C PHE A 122 -6.40 11.62 -1.04
N PRO A 123 -6.73 11.37 -2.33
CA PRO A 123 -7.89 11.98 -2.96
C PRO A 123 -9.19 11.61 -2.25
N LEU A 124 -9.32 10.36 -1.78
CA LEU A 124 -10.47 9.90 -0.99
C LEU A 124 -10.58 10.71 0.31
N PHE A 125 -9.49 10.88 1.06
CA PHE A 125 -9.46 11.68 2.28
C PHE A 125 -9.90 13.13 2.01
N LEU A 126 -9.37 13.78 0.97
CA LEU A 126 -9.76 15.13 0.62
C LEU A 126 -11.23 15.23 0.19
N PHE A 127 -11.73 14.25 -0.57
CA PHE A 127 -13.13 14.20 -1.00
C PHE A 127 -14.08 14.06 0.18
N LEU A 128 -13.83 13.09 1.06
CA LEU A 128 -14.64 12.85 2.26
C LEU A 128 -14.57 14.04 3.23
N SER A 129 -13.39 14.60 3.44
CA SER A 129 -13.23 15.81 4.26
C SER A 129 -14.03 16.98 3.71
N ARG A 130 -14.06 17.18 2.38
CA ARG A 130 -14.90 18.22 1.76
C ARG A 130 -16.38 17.93 1.91
N LEU A 131 -16.81 16.68 1.81
CA LEU A 131 -18.20 16.28 2.00
C LEU A 131 -18.66 16.55 3.44
N LEU A 132 -17.86 16.14 4.42
CA LEU A 132 -18.11 16.37 5.85
C LEU A 132 -18.14 17.86 6.19
N LEU A 133 -17.19 18.64 5.69
CA LEU A 133 -17.16 20.10 5.92
C LEU A 133 -18.35 20.82 5.27
N ARG A 134 -18.83 20.36 4.11
CA ARG A 134 -20.05 20.88 3.48
C ARG A 134 -21.29 20.56 4.30
N GLU A 135 -21.45 19.31 4.72
CA GLU A 135 -22.60 18.89 5.54
C GLU A 135 -22.67 19.66 6.88
N MET A 136 -21.53 19.93 7.50
CA MET A 136 -21.45 20.75 8.71
C MET A 136 -21.85 22.22 8.49
N ARG A 137 -21.64 22.75 7.28
CA ARG A 137 -22.05 24.11 6.93
C ARG A 137 -23.55 24.21 6.73
N ASP A 138 -24.15 23.17 6.15
CA ASP A 138 -25.57 23.11 5.84
C ASP A 138 -26.42 22.73 7.07
N HIS A 139 -25.85 21.96 8.00
CA HIS A 139 -26.50 21.49 9.23
C HIS A 139 -25.64 21.76 10.48
N PRO A 140 -25.69 22.98 11.08
CA PRO A 140 -24.89 23.34 12.26
C PRO A 140 -25.13 22.42 13.47
N GLU A 141 -26.33 21.84 13.59
CA GLU A 141 -26.70 20.86 14.61
C GLU A 141 -25.94 19.53 14.50
N ARG A 142 -25.45 19.18 13.31
CA ARG A 142 -24.62 17.98 13.08
C ARG A 142 -23.14 18.23 13.37
N ALA A 143 -22.70 19.48 13.44
CA ALA A 143 -21.31 19.81 13.79
C ALA A 143 -20.89 19.32 15.20
N TRP A 144 -21.88 19.01 16.05
CA TRP A 144 -21.74 18.58 17.44
C TRP A 144 -21.85 17.06 17.66
N SER A 145 -21.68 16.24 16.62
CA SER A 145 -21.73 14.80 16.78
C SER A 145 -20.67 14.28 17.77
N ALA A 146 -21.13 13.50 18.75
CA ALA A 146 -20.28 12.87 19.76
C ALA A 146 -19.22 11.95 19.12
N ILE A 147 -19.55 11.36 17.96
CA ILE A 147 -18.69 10.45 17.21
C ILE A 147 -17.47 11.19 16.65
N ARG A 148 -17.68 12.37 16.04
CA ARG A 148 -16.58 13.21 15.53
C ARG A 148 -15.60 13.59 16.63
N ARG A 149 -16.14 14.05 17.77
CA ARG A 149 -15.32 14.46 18.92
C ARG A 149 -14.51 13.28 19.45
N TRP A 150 -15.14 12.12 19.62
CA TRP A 150 -14.45 10.91 20.08
C TRP A 150 -13.35 10.47 19.11
N LEU A 151 -13.63 10.39 17.80
CA LEU A 151 -12.63 10.02 16.79
C LEU A 151 -11.48 11.03 16.71
N THR A 152 -11.76 12.32 16.86
CA THR A 152 -10.71 13.36 16.87
C THR A 152 -9.82 13.22 18.10
N TYR A 153 -10.38 12.96 19.29
CA TYR A 153 -9.60 12.66 20.48
C TYR A 153 -8.77 11.38 20.31
N LEU A 154 -9.30 10.35 19.65
CA LEU A 154 -8.55 9.14 19.33
C LEU A 154 -7.35 9.45 18.41
N THR A 155 -7.53 10.28 17.38
CA THR A 155 -6.42 10.73 16.52
C THR A 155 -5.37 11.52 17.28
N LEU A 156 -5.79 12.45 18.15
CA LEU A 156 -4.88 13.21 19.01
C LEU A 156 -4.10 12.31 19.96
N PHE A 157 -4.75 11.29 20.52
CA PHE A 157 -4.09 10.30 21.36
C PHE A 157 -3.05 9.49 20.58
N ILE A 158 -3.42 8.96 19.41
CA ILE A 158 -2.50 8.19 18.55
C ILE A 158 -1.30 9.03 18.12
N THR A 159 -1.53 10.27 17.68
CA THR A 159 -0.45 11.17 17.26
C THR A 159 0.44 11.59 18.44
N ALA A 160 -0.12 11.82 19.63
CA ALA A 160 0.67 12.07 20.83
C ALA A 160 1.54 10.85 21.21
N LEU A 161 0.99 9.63 21.15
CA LEU A 161 1.76 8.41 21.38
C LEU A 161 2.90 8.24 20.36
N ALA A 162 2.64 8.53 19.08
CA ALA A 162 3.66 8.50 18.04
C ALA A 162 4.80 9.49 18.33
N LEU A 163 4.48 10.74 18.71
CA LEU A 163 5.47 11.75 19.07
C LEU A 163 6.28 11.38 20.32
N ILE A 164 5.62 10.82 21.34
CA ILE A 164 6.30 10.34 22.55
C ILE A 164 7.23 9.18 22.22
N GLY A 165 6.74 8.18 21.47
CA GLY A 165 7.54 7.04 21.05
C GLY A 165 8.77 7.45 20.24
N ASP A 166 8.58 8.34 19.27
CA ASP A 166 9.66 8.87 18.43
C ASP A 166 10.69 9.68 19.24
N GLY A 167 10.24 10.46 20.23
CA GLY A 167 11.11 11.15 21.18
C GLY A 167 11.90 10.20 22.09
N VAL A 168 11.28 9.10 22.54
CA VAL A 168 11.98 8.05 23.32
C VAL A 168 13.03 7.37 22.45
N THR A 169 12.70 7.01 21.20
CA THR A 169 13.64 6.42 20.25
C THR A 169 14.82 7.37 19.97
N LEU A 170 14.55 8.66 19.76
CA LEU A 170 15.59 9.68 19.60
C LEU A 170 16.55 9.73 20.80
N LEU A 171 16.00 9.75 22.01
CA LEU A 171 16.80 9.79 23.23
C LEU A 171 17.61 8.50 23.42
N PHE A 172 17.01 7.34 23.14
CA PHE A 172 17.67 6.04 23.24
C PHE A 172 18.93 6.00 22.36
N TYR A 173 18.80 6.29 21.07
CA TYR A 173 19.96 6.30 20.15
C TYR A 173 20.95 7.44 20.43
N LEU A 174 20.49 8.57 20.98
CA LEU A 174 21.37 9.62 21.49
C LEU A 174 22.25 9.12 22.65
N LEU A 175 21.66 8.37 23.59
CA LEU A 175 22.39 7.82 24.73
C LEU A 175 23.35 6.69 24.34
N GLU A 176 23.05 5.94 23.28
CA GLU A 176 23.98 4.96 22.71
C GLU A 176 25.12 5.60 21.89
N GLY A 177 25.00 6.90 21.56
CA GLY A 177 25.98 7.60 20.71
C GLY A 177 25.86 7.25 19.22
N GLU A 178 24.75 6.65 18.81
CA GLU A 178 24.50 6.14 17.45
C GLU A 178 23.68 7.11 16.58
N LEU A 179 23.70 8.41 16.88
CA LEU A 179 22.99 9.40 16.08
C LEU A 179 23.60 9.55 14.69
N THR A 180 22.88 9.05 13.70
CA THR A 180 23.21 9.20 12.28
C THR A 180 22.33 10.27 11.63
N ALA A 181 22.82 10.91 10.56
CA ALA A 181 22.02 11.88 9.80
C ALA A 181 20.72 11.25 9.28
N ARG A 182 20.76 9.99 8.79
CA ARG A 182 19.56 9.25 8.36
C ARG A 182 18.53 9.11 9.49
N PHE A 183 19.00 8.83 10.70
CA PHE A 183 18.13 8.63 11.85
C PHE A 183 17.43 9.93 12.25
N LEU A 184 18.20 11.02 12.35
CA LEU A 184 17.65 12.35 12.65
C LEU A 184 16.61 12.81 11.61
N LEU A 185 16.85 12.54 10.33
CA LEU A 185 15.89 12.87 9.27
C LEU A 185 14.59 12.04 9.38
N LYS A 186 14.69 10.75 9.73
CA LYS A 186 13.51 9.89 9.93
C LYS A 186 12.66 10.35 11.11
N VAL A 187 13.31 10.62 12.24
CA VAL A 187 12.67 11.22 13.42
C VAL A 187 12.01 12.55 13.03
N GLY A 188 12.72 13.41 12.31
CA GLY A 188 12.18 14.67 11.80
C GLY A 188 10.91 14.51 10.95
N VAL A 189 10.84 13.49 10.09
CA VAL A 189 9.64 13.17 9.30
C VAL A 189 8.46 12.80 10.19
N VAL A 190 8.66 11.95 11.20
CA VAL A 190 7.60 11.53 12.12
C VAL A 190 7.11 12.73 12.93
N PHE A 191 8.01 13.53 13.51
CA PHE A 191 7.66 14.77 14.20
C PHE A 191 6.87 15.73 13.31
N LEU A 192 7.26 15.89 12.05
CA LEU A 192 6.57 16.78 11.11
C LEU A 192 5.17 16.26 10.78
N LEU A 193 5.03 14.99 10.36
CA LEU A 193 3.74 14.44 9.94
C LEU A 193 2.76 14.28 11.11
N ALA A 194 3.21 13.70 12.23
CA ALA A 194 2.39 13.53 13.41
C ALA A 194 2.11 14.87 14.09
N GLY A 195 3.10 15.76 14.16
CA GLY A 195 2.97 17.09 14.76
C GLY A 195 2.01 17.99 13.99
N LEU A 196 2.13 18.08 12.66
CA LEU A 196 1.18 18.86 11.84
C LEU A 196 -0.25 18.32 11.95
N THR A 197 -0.40 16.99 11.97
CA THR A 197 -1.70 16.33 12.17
C THR A 197 -2.27 16.67 13.55
N PHE A 198 -1.47 16.53 14.61
CA PHE A 198 -1.86 16.87 15.98
C PHE A 198 -2.29 18.34 16.08
N ILE A 199 -1.45 19.28 15.60
CA ILE A 199 -1.73 20.72 15.63
C ILE A 199 -3.04 21.03 14.90
N TYR A 200 -3.22 20.49 13.69
CA TYR A 200 -4.44 20.71 12.91
C TYR A 200 -5.71 20.27 13.66
N TYR A 201 -5.74 19.03 14.16
CA TYR A 201 -6.91 18.51 14.87
C TYR A 201 -7.12 19.16 16.23
N PHE A 202 -6.06 19.54 16.91
CA PHE A 202 -6.12 20.24 18.20
C PHE A 202 -6.69 21.65 18.04
N LEU A 203 -6.25 22.41 17.03
CA LEU A 203 -6.81 23.70 16.70
C LEU A 203 -8.26 23.57 16.22
N ALA A 204 -8.57 22.53 15.44
CA ALA A 204 -9.94 22.24 15.01
C ALA A 204 -10.89 21.89 16.16
N LEU A 205 -10.39 21.32 17.27
CA LEU A 205 -11.17 21.10 18.49
C LEU A 205 -11.36 22.38 19.32
N ARG A 206 -10.35 23.27 19.32
CA ARG A 206 -10.36 24.51 20.13
C ARG A 206 -11.17 25.65 19.50
N ALA A 207 -11.44 25.59 18.20
CA ALA A 207 -12.21 26.62 17.51
C ALA A 207 -13.64 26.69 18.11
N PRO A 208 -14.07 27.83 18.69
CA PRO A 208 -15.39 27.97 19.30
C PRO A 208 -16.49 27.85 18.25
N ALA A 209 -17.55 27.12 18.60
CA ALA A 209 -18.68 26.81 17.73
C ALA A 209 -19.72 27.94 17.61
N GLU A 210 -19.43 29.14 18.12
CA GLU A 210 -20.35 30.27 18.12
C GLU A 210 -20.15 31.16 16.89
N GLY A 211 -20.98 30.93 15.86
CA GLY A 211 -21.59 31.97 14.99
C GLY A 211 -20.69 32.90 14.16
N ARG A 212 -19.38 32.93 14.36
CA ARG A 212 -18.43 33.53 13.43
C ARG A 212 -18.04 32.43 12.47
N ALA A 213 -18.38 32.63 11.20
CA ALA A 213 -17.83 31.89 10.08
C ALA A 213 -16.35 31.59 10.37
N THR A 214 -16.05 30.37 10.81
CA THR A 214 -14.68 29.91 10.89
C THR A 214 -14.25 29.90 9.44
N THR A 215 -13.48 30.91 9.06
CA THR A 215 -13.03 31.12 7.68
C THR A 215 -12.48 29.78 7.20
N ASP A 216 -12.87 29.30 6.02
CA ASP A 216 -12.39 28.02 5.44
C ASP A 216 -10.84 27.92 5.33
N VAL A 217 -10.14 29.01 5.63
CA VAL A 217 -8.70 29.22 5.50
C VAL A 217 -7.84 28.14 6.17
N PRO A 218 -7.99 27.72 7.46
CA PRO A 218 -7.11 26.74 8.05
C PRO A 218 -7.30 25.35 7.41
N HIS A 219 -8.52 24.98 7.03
CA HIS A 219 -8.79 23.74 6.29
C HIS A 219 -8.19 23.77 4.88
N ARG A 220 -8.28 24.91 4.18
CA ARG A 220 -7.69 25.10 2.84
C ARG A 220 -6.17 25.12 2.89
N LEU A 221 -5.57 25.78 3.88
CA LEU A 221 -4.12 25.83 4.08
C LEU A 221 -3.57 24.44 4.40
N PHE A 222 -4.19 23.72 5.34
CA PHE A 222 -3.79 22.35 5.66
C PHE A 222 -3.92 21.41 4.45
N GLY A 223 -5.06 21.46 3.75
CA GLY A 223 -5.28 20.67 2.54
C GLY A 223 -4.32 21.02 1.41
N GLY A 224 -3.98 22.30 1.24
CA GLY A 224 -3.00 22.78 0.26
C GLY A 224 -1.58 22.35 0.59
N LEU A 225 -1.15 22.49 1.84
CA LEU A 225 0.15 22.01 2.31
C LEU A 225 0.29 20.50 2.10
N MET A 226 -0.71 19.73 2.53
CA MET A 226 -0.69 18.28 2.39
C MET A 226 -0.68 17.86 0.91
N LEU A 227 -1.42 18.57 0.05
CA LEU A 227 -1.39 18.34 -1.40
C LEU A 227 0.01 18.56 -1.97
N VAL A 228 0.69 19.64 -1.61
CA VAL A 228 2.06 19.91 -2.07
C VAL A 228 3.02 18.82 -1.60
N VAL A 229 2.96 18.43 -0.31
CA VAL A 229 3.80 17.36 0.25
C VAL A 229 3.55 16.03 -0.46
N VAL A 230 2.28 15.66 -0.67
CA VAL A 230 1.92 14.42 -1.39
C VAL A 230 2.39 14.46 -2.83
N LEU A 231 2.16 15.55 -3.57
CA LEU A 231 2.61 15.66 -4.96
C LEU A 231 4.13 15.57 -5.07
N ALA A 232 4.87 16.22 -4.18
CA ALA A 232 6.33 16.14 -4.14
C ALA A 232 6.80 14.70 -3.87
N ALA A 233 6.20 14.01 -2.89
CA ALA A 233 6.50 12.62 -2.59
C ALA A 233 6.19 11.70 -3.78
N LEU A 234 5.03 11.86 -4.42
CA LEU A 234 4.64 11.05 -5.59
C LEU A 234 5.60 11.26 -6.76
N ILE A 235 5.93 12.51 -7.10
CA ILE A 235 6.86 12.84 -8.18
C ILE A 235 8.22 12.20 -7.91
N TRP A 236 8.76 12.38 -6.70
CA TRP A 236 10.05 11.80 -6.33
C TRP A 236 10.03 10.27 -6.34
N GLY A 237 8.94 9.66 -5.90
CA GLY A 237 8.77 8.21 -5.95
C GLY A 237 8.75 7.64 -7.36
N PHE A 238 8.10 8.31 -8.33
CA PHE A 238 8.15 7.89 -9.73
C PHE A 238 9.51 8.12 -10.38
N VAL A 239 10.24 9.18 -9.99
CA VAL A 239 11.61 9.41 -10.44
C VAL A 239 12.53 8.27 -10.00
N LEU A 240 12.36 7.75 -8.78
CA LEU A 240 13.17 6.64 -8.26
C LEU A 240 12.72 5.27 -8.78
N ALA A 241 11.43 4.94 -8.69
CA ALA A 241 10.93 3.59 -8.99
C ALA A 241 10.67 3.32 -10.48
N GLY A 242 10.79 4.35 -11.32
CA GLY A 242 10.42 4.32 -12.73
C GLY A 242 8.91 4.35 -12.97
N SER A 243 8.52 4.47 -14.25
CA SER A 243 7.12 4.38 -14.65
C SER A 243 6.67 2.91 -14.76
N PRO A 244 5.35 2.62 -14.69
CA PRO A 244 4.84 1.26 -14.88
C PRO A 244 5.24 0.64 -16.23
N GLY A 245 5.34 1.46 -17.28
CA GLY A 245 5.79 1.02 -18.61
C GLY A 245 7.26 0.60 -18.60
N ALA A 246 8.13 1.43 -18.00
CA ALA A 246 9.56 1.10 -17.87
C ALA A 246 9.79 -0.17 -17.04
N GLU A 247 9.02 -0.34 -15.96
CA GLU A 247 9.10 -1.54 -15.12
C GLU A 247 8.66 -2.81 -15.87
N ARG A 248 7.65 -2.71 -16.75
CA ARG A 248 7.21 -3.85 -17.56
C ARG A 248 8.31 -4.27 -18.54
N VAL A 249 8.97 -3.31 -19.17
CA VAL A 249 10.10 -3.57 -20.07
C VAL A 249 11.26 -4.22 -19.31
N ARG A 250 11.62 -3.71 -18.13
CA ARG A 250 12.64 -4.30 -17.26
C ARG A 250 12.31 -5.77 -16.90
N LYS A 251 11.04 -6.07 -16.60
CA LYS A 251 10.59 -7.44 -16.31
C LYS A 251 10.68 -8.38 -17.51
N PHE A 252 10.46 -7.87 -18.73
CA PHE A 252 10.72 -8.67 -19.93
C PHE A 252 12.21 -8.98 -20.08
N ASP A 253 13.10 -8.03 -19.83
CA ASP A 253 14.55 -8.28 -19.82
C ASP A 253 14.98 -9.26 -18.72
N GLU A 254 14.43 -9.14 -17.51
CA GLU A 254 14.65 -10.13 -16.44
C GLU A 254 14.20 -11.52 -16.86
N ARG A 255 13.04 -11.62 -17.55
CA ARG A 255 12.54 -12.89 -18.06
C ARG A 255 13.43 -13.46 -19.16
N ARG A 256 13.92 -12.62 -20.08
CA ARG A 256 14.91 -13.02 -21.10
C ARG A 256 16.15 -13.62 -20.46
N VAL A 257 16.71 -12.94 -19.45
CA VAL A 257 17.86 -13.47 -18.70
C VAL A 257 17.53 -14.79 -18.02
N GLU A 258 16.35 -14.93 -17.41
CA GLU A 258 15.90 -16.18 -16.80
C GLU A 258 15.79 -17.33 -17.82
N ASP A 259 15.20 -17.07 -18.99
CA ASP A 259 15.09 -18.04 -20.08
C ASP A 259 16.47 -18.45 -20.60
N LEU A 260 17.37 -17.49 -20.82
CA LEU A 260 18.74 -17.78 -21.26
C LEU A 260 19.54 -18.57 -20.21
N ARG A 261 19.33 -18.31 -18.91
CA ARG A 261 19.90 -19.12 -17.82
C ARG A 261 19.40 -20.55 -17.88
N MET A 262 18.08 -20.73 -18.00
CA MET A 262 17.48 -22.05 -18.11
C MET A 262 18.00 -22.81 -19.34
N LEU A 263 18.12 -22.14 -20.49
CA LEU A 263 18.67 -22.71 -21.72
C LEU A 263 20.13 -23.11 -21.56
N ARG A 264 20.97 -22.21 -21.06
CA ARG A 264 22.39 -22.48 -20.79
C ARG A 264 22.54 -23.72 -19.93
N ASP A 265 21.79 -23.76 -18.83
CA ASP A 265 21.89 -24.85 -17.86
C ASP A 265 21.43 -26.18 -18.46
N GLU A 266 20.39 -26.17 -19.29
CA GLU A 266 19.91 -27.37 -19.97
C GLU A 266 20.88 -27.85 -21.05
N ILE A 267 21.46 -26.94 -21.84
CA ILE A 267 22.50 -27.28 -22.84
C ILE A 267 23.70 -27.93 -22.16
N VAL A 268 24.15 -27.37 -21.03
CA VAL A 268 25.26 -27.91 -20.23
C VAL A 268 24.89 -29.31 -19.71
N ARG A 269 23.70 -29.49 -19.13
CA ARG A 269 23.24 -30.80 -18.66
C ARG A 269 23.20 -31.82 -19.78
N ILE A 270 22.65 -31.48 -20.95
CA ILE A 270 22.60 -32.39 -22.11
C ILE A 270 24.01 -32.79 -22.55
N ALA A 271 24.95 -31.85 -22.64
CA ALA A 271 26.34 -32.11 -23.01
C ALA A 271 27.07 -33.06 -22.04
N HIS A 272 26.60 -33.13 -20.79
CA HIS A 272 27.15 -33.96 -19.71
C HIS A 272 26.24 -35.13 -19.31
N ASP A 273 25.32 -35.52 -20.19
CA ASP A 273 24.42 -36.67 -19.99
C ASP A 273 23.57 -36.56 -18.72
N GLY A 274 22.99 -35.37 -18.50
CA GLY A 274 22.09 -35.05 -17.39
C GLY A 274 22.78 -34.59 -16.10
N ARG A 275 24.12 -34.48 -16.08
CA ARG A 275 24.90 -34.05 -14.90
C ARG A 275 25.45 -32.63 -15.06
N TRP A 276 25.76 -31.97 -13.94
CA TRP A 276 26.51 -30.71 -13.95
C TRP A 276 28.01 -31.01 -13.91
N PRO A 277 28.86 -30.31 -14.70
CA PRO A 277 30.30 -30.51 -14.69
C PRO A 277 30.92 -30.06 -13.36
N ASP A 278 31.96 -30.77 -12.94
CA ASP A 278 32.80 -30.43 -11.79
C ASP A 278 34.23 -30.05 -12.24
N GLU A 279 35.10 -29.69 -11.29
CA GLU A 279 36.49 -29.33 -11.57
C GLU A 279 37.30 -30.44 -12.28
N ARG A 280 36.86 -31.70 -12.22
CA ARG A 280 37.52 -32.86 -12.83
C ARG A 280 37.03 -33.14 -14.24
N THR A 281 36.04 -32.40 -14.72
CA THR A 281 35.42 -32.63 -16.02
C THR A 281 36.32 -32.11 -17.14
N VAL A 282 36.92 -33.02 -17.92
CA VAL A 282 37.90 -32.69 -18.98
C VAL A 282 37.29 -32.74 -20.39
N ARG A 283 36.16 -33.42 -20.57
CA ARG A 283 35.50 -33.60 -21.87
C ARG A 283 33.99 -33.65 -21.72
N LEU A 284 33.27 -33.25 -22.77
CA LEU A 284 31.83 -33.45 -22.88
C LEU A 284 31.52 -34.94 -23.07
N THR A 285 30.38 -35.39 -22.54
CA THR A 285 29.89 -36.77 -22.71
C THR A 285 29.11 -36.91 -24.02
N ARG A 286 28.42 -35.84 -24.42
CA ARG A 286 27.68 -35.72 -25.68
C ARG A 286 28.14 -34.47 -26.43
N GLN A 287 27.86 -34.43 -27.74
CA GLN A 287 28.03 -33.19 -28.51
C GLN A 287 27.02 -32.14 -28.05
N LEU A 288 27.34 -30.86 -28.22
CA LEU A 288 26.39 -29.77 -28.00
C LEU A 288 25.17 -29.98 -28.93
N PRO A 289 23.94 -29.74 -28.45
CA PRO A 289 22.73 -29.79 -29.29
C PRO A 289 22.87 -28.89 -30.51
N ALA A 290 22.37 -29.31 -31.68
CA ALA A 290 22.56 -28.54 -32.91
C ALA A 290 21.63 -27.31 -32.98
N THR A 291 20.45 -27.43 -32.38
CA THR A 291 19.40 -26.39 -32.39
C THR A 291 18.77 -26.22 -31.01
N LEU A 292 18.01 -25.13 -30.82
CA LEU A 292 17.24 -24.91 -29.58
C LEU A 292 16.05 -25.87 -29.47
N GLU A 293 15.51 -26.31 -30.60
CA GLU A 293 14.49 -27.35 -30.69
C GLU A 293 15.03 -28.68 -30.14
N ASP A 294 16.27 -29.05 -30.49
CA ASP A 294 16.94 -30.22 -29.92
C ASP A 294 17.07 -30.13 -28.40
N VAL A 295 17.33 -28.91 -27.87
CA VAL A 295 17.39 -28.68 -26.42
C VAL A 295 16.03 -28.96 -25.78
N GLN A 296 14.93 -28.51 -26.38
CA GLN A 296 13.58 -28.76 -25.85
C GLN A 296 13.17 -30.24 -25.94
N GLU A 297 13.52 -30.93 -27.02
CA GLU A 297 13.22 -32.35 -27.20
C GLU A 297 13.98 -33.24 -26.22
N GLN A 298 15.23 -32.89 -25.93
CA GLN A 298 16.11 -33.63 -25.04
C GLN A 298 15.97 -33.21 -23.57
N ALA A 299 15.19 -32.17 -23.28
CA ALA A 299 15.02 -31.63 -21.93
C ALA A 299 14.44 -32.68 -20.97
N GLN A 300 15.11 -32.89 -19.84
CA GLN A 300 14.74 -33.99 -18.91
C GLN A 300 13.79 -33.55 -17.78
N TYR A 301 13.96 -32.33 -17.27
CA TYR A 301 13.24 -31.86 -16.07
C TYR A 301 12.20 -30.80 -16.38
N GLN A 302 12.60 -29.77 -17.13
CA GLN A 302 11.74 -28.65 -17.51
C GLN A 302 12.11 -28.23 -18.92
N ARG A 303 11.09 -28.07 -19.78
CA ARG A 303 11.29 -27.56 -21.14
C ARG A 303 11.55 -26.05 -21.06
N PRO A 304 12.76 -25.57 -21.41
CA PRO A 304 13.05 -24.15 -21.38
C PRO A 304 12.26 -23.42 -22.48
N SER A 305 11.95 -22.14 -22.24
CA SER A 305 11.45 -21.27 -23.32
C SER A 305 12.58 -21.02 -24.32
N ILE A 306 12.29 -21.18 -25.61
CA ILE A 306 13.24 -20.88 -26.70
C ILE A 306 12.88 -19.58 -27.43
N VAL A 307 11.80 -18.91 -27.03
CA VAL A 307 11.31 -17.69 -27.67
C VAL A 307 11.30 -16.52 -26.69
N ASP A 308 11.48 -15.34 -27.24
CA ASP A 308 11.39 -14.07 -26.54
C ASP A 308 9.94 -13.82 -26.04
N PRO A 309 9.74 -13.47 -24.76
CA PRO A 309 8.42 -13.35 -24.15
C PRO A 309 7.60 -12.13 -24.63
N GLU A 310 8.23 -11.16 -25.30
CA GLU A 310 7.58 -9.96 -25.83
C GLU A 310 7.29 -10.09 -27.33
N THR A 311 8.24 -10.61 -28.10
CA THR A 311 8.16 -10.66 -29.57
C THR A 311 7.74 -12.02 -30.12
N GLY A 312 7.97 -13.11 -29.39
CA GLY A 312 7.75 -14.48 -29.85
C GLY A 312 8.81 -15.01 -30.81
N GLU A 313 9.84 -14.22 -31.14
CA GLU A 313 10.96 -14.64 -31.97
C GLU A 313 11.88 -15.60 -31.18
N PRO A 314 12.49 -16.61 -31.83
CA PRO A 314 13.40 -17.53 -31.16
C PRO A 314 14.67 -16.82 -30.69
N TYR A 315 15.19 -17.21 -29.53
CA TYR A 315 16.52 -16.79 -29.09
C TYR A 315 17.59 -17.29 -30.06
N THR A 316 18.68 -16.53 -30.19
CA THR A 316 19.78 -16.95 -31.06
C THR A 316 20.72 -17.88 -30.30
N TYR A 317 21.00 -19.04 -30.88
CA TYR A 317 21.96 -20.01 -30.37
C TYR A 317 22.99 -20.32 -31.44
N ARG A 318 24.27 -20.25 -31.10
CA ARG A 318 25.36 -20.59 -32.01
C ARG A 318 26.44 -21.38 -31.30
N ILE A 319 26.82 -22.50 -31.90
CA ILE A 319 27.99 -23.28 -31.48
C ILE A 319 29.24 -22.58 -32.02
N VAL A 320 30.14 -22.18 -31.13
CA VAL A 320 31.40 -21.51 -31.48
C VAL A 320 32.49 -22.54 -31.75
N ASP A 321 32.57 -23.57 -30.90
CA ASP A 321 33.45 -24.72 -31.09
C ASP A 321 32.92 -25.97 -30.35
N ARG A 322 33.78 -26.95 -30.09
CA ARG A 322 33.38 -28.22 -29.46
C ARG A 322 32.88 -28.10 -28.03
N THR A 323 33.23 -27.05 -27.30
CA THR A 323 32.83 -26.87 -25.88
C THR A 323 32.14 -25.54 -25.62
N ARG A 324 32.25 -24.56 -26.53
CA ARG A 324 31.71 -23.22 -26.36
C ARG A 324 30.52 -22.96 -27.27
N PHE A 325 29.53 -22.27 -26.70
CA PHE A 325 28.36 -21.77 -27.42
C PHE A 325 28.00 -20.37 -26.93
N GLU A 326 27.23 -19.65 -27.74
CA GLU A 326 26.65 -18.36 -27.39
C GLU A 326 25.12 -18.40 -27.45
N LEU A 327 24.51 -17.68 -26.52
CA LEU A 327 23.08 -17.42 -26.46
C LEU A 327 22.85 -15.91 -26.51
N CYS A 328 22.03 -15.44 -27.45
CA CYS A 328 21.78 -14.02 -27.64
C CYS A 328 20.28 -13.68 -27.52
N ALA A 329 20.03 -12.48 -27.00
CA ALA A 329 18.71 -11.85 -26.97
C ALA A 329 18.85 -10.34 -27.20
N VAL A 330 17.73 -9.68 -27.47
CA VAL A 330 17.68 -8.21 -27.58
C VAL A 330 17.10 -7.65 -26.29
N PHE A 331 17.89 -6.83 -25.60
CA PHE A 331 17.52 -6.23 -24.32
C PHE A 331 17.12 -4.78 -24.49
N ALA A 332 16.04 -4.37 -23.82
CA ALA A 332 15.52 -3.01 -23.91
C ALA A 332 16.12 -2.06 -22.87
N THR A 333 16.62 -2.60 -21.75
CA THR A 333 17.25 -1.88 -20.64
C THR A 333 18.65 -2.41 -20.36
N PRO A 334 19.58 -1.56 -19.89
CA PRO A 334 20.89 -2.03 -19.49
C PRO A 334 20.80 -2.72 -18.12
N ARG A 335 21.67 -3.72 -17.93
CA ARG A 335 21.87 -4.39 -16.65
C ARG A 335 23.33 -4.30 -16.24
N ASP A 336 23.59 -3.69 -15.09
CA ASP A 336 24.91 -3.60 -14.48
C ASP A 336 24.80 -3.81 -12.97
N TRP A 337 24.73 -5.08 -12.56
CA TRP A 337 24.58 -5.47 -11.15
C TRP A 337 25.90 -6.00 -10.60
N ASP A 338 26.14 -5.76 -9.31
CA ASP A 338 27.29 -6.32 -8.57
C ASP A 338 27.13 -7.82 -8.28
N VAL A 339 25.95 -8.37 -8.57
CA VAL A 339 25.60 -9.80 -8.43
C VAL A 339 25.14 -10.36 -9.76
N ASP A 340 25.40 -11.65 -9.98
CA ASP A 340 25.14 -12.31 -11.25
C ASP A 340 25.78 -11.57 -12.44
N ILE A 341 27.00 -11.04 -12.25
CA ILE A 341 27.71 -10.16 -13.19
C ILE A 341 27.82 -10.75 -14.60
N VAL A 342 27.85 -12.08 -14.71
CA VAL A 342 27.83 -12.82 -15.99
C VAL A 342 26.66 -12.41 -16.90
N TRP A 343 25.56 -11.98 -16.30
CA TRP A 343 24.34 -11.58 -16.99
C TRP A 343 24.20 -10.07 -17.17
N ASN A 344 25.22 -9.28 -16.86
CA ASN A 344 25.22 -7.85 -17.18
C ASN A 344 25.31 -7.64 -18.70
N HIS A 345 24.52 -6.71 -19.21
CA HIS A 345 24.41 -6.45 -20.65
C HIS A 345 24.07 -4.97 -20.93
N PRO A 346 24.49 -4.43 -22.08
CA PRO A 346 24.01 -3.13 -22.56
C PRO A 346 22.59 -3.25 -23.11
N VAL A 347 22.02 -2.12 -23.52
CA VAL A 347 20.82 -2.09 -24.37
C VAL A 347 21.17 -2.60 -25.77
N GLY A 348 20.25 -3.35 -26.37
CA GLY A 348 20.37 -3.91 -27.72
C GLY A 348 20.66 -5.40 -27.72
N GLU A 349 21.09 -5.91 -28.87
CA GLU A 349 21.49 -7.30 -29.03
C GLU A 349 22.75 -7.59 -28.20
N HIS A 350 22.67 -8.62 -27.35
CA HIS A 350 23.80 -9.06 -26.54
C HIS A 350 23.86 -10.59 -26.46
N CYS A 351 25.07 -11.13 -26.57
CA CYS A 351 25.35 -12.57 -26.56
C CYS A 351 26.17 -12.96 -25.33
N PHE A 352 25.71 -13.97 -24.61
CA PHE A 352 26.42 -14.59 -23.51
C PHE A 352 27.14 -15.85 -23.99
N MET A 353 28.46 -15.85 -23.92
CA MET A 353 29.29 -17.01 -24.25
C MET A 353 29.45 -17.90 -23.02
N THR A 354 29.22 -19.20 -23.19
CA THR A 354 29.41 -20.22 -22.15
C THR A 354 30.38 -21.29 -22.63
N ASP A 355 31.33 -21.67 -21.77
CA ASP A 355 32.12 -22.90 -21.94
C ASP A 355 31.43 -24.03 -21.16
N ALA A 356 30.91 -25.02 -21.87
CA ALA A 356 30.20 -26.14 -21.26
C ALA A 356 31.09 -27.00 -20.34
N LEU A 357 32.42 -26.90 -20.41
CA LEU A 357 33.31 -27.54 -19.43
C LEU A 357 33.43 -26.74 -18.13
N LYS A 358 33.24 -25.42 -18.18
CA LYS A 358 33.38 -24.51 -17.03
C LYS A 358 32.26 -23.46 -17.03
N PRO A 359 30.98 -23.89 -16.89
CA PRO A 359 29.82 -23.03 -17.08
C PRO A 359 29.70 -21.92 -16.03
N ASP A 360 30.32 -22.11 -14.86
CA ASP A 360 30.28 -21.17 -13.74
C ASP A 360 31.39 -20.11 -13.79
N THR A 361 32.33 -20.22 -14.74
CA THR A 361 33.40 -19.23 -14.91
C THR A 361 33.00 -18.17 -15.92
N THR A 362 33.25 -16.89 -15.59
CA THR A 362 33.00 -15.76 -16.48
C THR A 362 33.84 -15.92 -17.76
N VAL A 363 33.22 -16.31 -18.87
CA VAL A 363 33.87 -16.23 -20.18
C VAL A 363 33.72 -14.79 -20.65
N LYS A 364 34.80 -14.02 -20.57
CA LYS A 364 34.82 -12.62 -21.03
C LYS A 364 34.36 -12.59 -22.50
N PRO A 365 33.32 -11.80 -22.87
CA PRO A 365 32.90 -11.71 -24.26
C PRO A 365 34.07 -11.23 -25.11
N MET A 366 34.35 -11.94 -26.20
CA MET A 366 35.36 -11.53 -27.18
C MET A 366 34.85 -10.25 -27.87
N PRO A 367 35.65 -9.18 -28.00
CA PRO A 367 35.21 -7.98 -28.69
C PRO A 367 34.79 -8.34 -30.12
N ALA A 368 33.65 -7.80 -30.55
CA ALA A 368 33.11 -8.00 -31.89
C ALA A 368 34.20 -7.77 -32.95
N ARG A 369 34.40 -8.73 -33.85
CA ARG A 369 35.29 -8.53 -35.00
C ARG A 369 34.70 -7.41 -35.87
N PRO A 370 35.44 -6.34 -36.17
CA PRO A 370 35.05 -5.46 -37.26
C PRO A 370 35.11 -6.27 -38.56
N LEU A 371 34.09 -6.07 -39.41
CA LEU A 371 33.96 -6.66 -40.75
C LEU A 371 35.17 -6.34 -41.64
#